data_AF-A0A7X6V5C9-F1
#
_entry.id   AF-A0A7X6V5C9-F1
#
_cell.length_a   1.000
_cell.length_b   1.000
_cell.length_c   1.000
_cell.angle_alpha   90.00
_cell.angle_beta   90.00
_cell.angle_gamma   90.00
#
_symmetry.space_group_name_H-M   'P 1'
#
loop_
_entity.id
_entity.type
_entity.pdbx_description
1 polymer ?
#
loop_
_entity_poly.entity_id
_entity_poly.type
_entity_poly.pdbx_seq_one_letter_code
_entity_poly.pdbx_strand_id
1 'polypeptide(L)'
;MKKNILSKWDKVRIGFPQTNRDLAKTFVGDEFEVIVKVQLEDVSPQDVSVEFFSGTLDSDERVLSGTGKEMEYVKELSGGTHLYKQVMKCENVGTYGYSARVMPKDKKLRSEMPGHIAWASKNL
;
A
#
# COMPACT_ATOMS: atom_id res chain seq x y z
N MET A 1 22.01 8.46 10.28
CA MET A 1 21.07 8.52 9.14
C MET A 1 19.60 8.21 9.48
N LYS A 2 19.28 7.42 10.53
CA LYS A 2 17.87 7.09 10.91
C LYS A 2 16.98 8.23 11.42
N LYS A 3 17.54 9.34 11.91
CA LYS A 3 16.78 10.48 12.49
C LYS A 3 16.06 11.39 11.47
N ASN A 4 16.27 11.21 10.16
CA ASN A 4 15.79 12.15 9.13
C ASN A 4 14.50 11.70 8.41
N ILE A 5 14.11 10.43 8.51
CA ILE A 5 12.87 9.95 7.86
C ILE A 5 11.61 10.45 8.57
N LEU A 6 11.69 10.64 9.89
CA LEU A 6 10.60 11.12 10.74
C LEU A 6 10.11 12.51 10.32
N SER A 7 11.05 13.44 10.13
CA SER A 7 10.77 14.83 9.77
C SER A 7 10.26 15.02 8.35
N LYS A 8 10.21 13.95 7.56
CA LYS A 8 9.79 13.95 6.15
C LYS A 8 8.50 13.15 5.92
N TRP A 9 8.02 12.45 6.96
CA TRP A 9 6.90 11.52 6.82
C TRP A 9 5.56 12.22 6.61
N ASP A 10 5.46 13.48 7.04
CA ASP A 10 4.31 14.36 6.85
C ASP A 10 3.95 14.54 5.37
N LYS A 11 4.91 14.39 4.45
CA LYS A 11 4.71 14.47 3.00
C LYS A 11 4.49 13.13 2.31
N VAL A 12 4.67 12.01 3.03
CA VAL A 12 4.45 10.68 2.45
C VAL A 12 2.95 10.49 2.20
N ARG A 13 2.59 10.19 0.96
CA ARG A 13 1.21 9.94 0.54
C ARG A 13 1.15 8.72 -0.35
N ILE A 14 0.02 8.03 -0.33
CA ILE A 14 -0.19 6.81 -1.11
C ILE A 14 -1.57 6.86 -1.75
N GLY A 15 -1.63 6.51 -3.03
CA GLY A 15 -2.86 6.46 -3.82
C GLY A 15 -3.62 5.16 -3.61
N PHE A 16 -4.89 5.13 -4.05
CA PHE A 16 -5.65 3.88 -4.08
C PHE A 16 -5.04 2.87 -5.05
N PRO A 17 -5.05 1.57 -4.71
CA PRO A 17 -4.56 0.53 -5.60
C PRO A 17 -5.36 0.50 -6.90
N GLN A 18 -4.64 0.46 -8.01
CA GLN A 18 -5.21 0.31 -9.35
C GLN A 18 -4.97 -1.13 -9.81
N THR A 19 -6.05 -1.83 -10.15
CA THR A 19 -5.97 -3.20 -10.65
C THR A 19 -6.07 -3.22 -12.17
N ASN A 20 -5.41 -4.19 -12.80
CA ASN A 20 -5.49 -4.38 -14.26
C ASN A 20 -6.82 -4.97 -14.74
N ARG A 21 -7.74 -5.27 -13.81
CA ARG A 21 -9.07 -5.81 -14.09
C ARG A 21 -10.07 -5.40 -13.01
N ASP A 22 -11.35 -5.55 -13.33
CA ASP A 22 -12.45 -5.37 -12.39
C ASP A 22 -12.52 -6.55 -11.40
N LEU A 23 -12.25 -6.27 -10.12
CA LEU A 23 -12.25 -7.30 -9.08
C LEU A 23 -13.64 -7.86 -8.80
N ALA A 24 -14.72 -7.12 -9.12
CA ALA A 24 -16.08 -7.63 -9.00
C ALA A 24 -16.38 -8.79 -9.97
N LYS A 25 -15.52 -9.00 -10.97
CA LYS A 25 -15.63 -10.06 -11.99
C LYS A 25 -14.52 -11.11 -11.87
N THR A 26 -13.82 -11.16 -10.75
CA THR A 26 -12.70 -12.07 -10.51
C THR A 26 -13.17 -13.33 -9.80
N PHE A 27 -12.69 -14.50 -10.24
CA PHE A 27 -13.04 -15.80 -9.63
C PHE A 27 -11.92 -16.28 -8.70
N VAL A 28 -12.23 -17.23 -7.81
CA VAL A 28 -11.19 -17.88 -7.00
C VAL A 28 -10.22 -18.62 -7.91
N GLY A 29 -8.93 -18.42 -7.67
CA GLY A 29 -7.85 -18.95 -8.49
C GLY A 29 -7.35 -18.00 -9.56
N ASP A 30 -8.11 -16.94 -9.89
CA ASP A 30 -7.64 -15.91 -10.81
C ASP A 30 -6.45 -15.14 -10.21
N GLU A 31 -5.58 -14.69 -11.09
CA GLU A 31 -4.53 -13.74 -10.78
C GLU A 31 -4.88 -12.36 -11.36
N PHE A 32 -4.43 -11.33 -10.66
CA PHE A 32 -4.52 -9.95 -11.11
C PHE A 32 -3.30 -9.18 -10.68
N GLU A 33 -2.99 -8.15 -11.45
CA GLU A 33 -1.93 -7.21 -11.14
C GLU A 33 -2.51 -6.00 -10.43
N VAL A 34 -1.82 -5.55 -9.40
CA VAL A 34 -2.12 -4.32 -8.70
C VAL A 34 -0.90 -3.41 -8.71
N ILE A 35 -1.14 -2.13 -9.02
CA ILE A 35 -0.15 -1.07 -8.92
C ILE A 35 -0.59 0.00 -7.93
N VAL A 36 0.37 0.62 -7.28
CA VAL A 36 0.14 1.72 -6.35
C VAL A 36 1.18 2.82 -6.60
N LYS A 37 0.71 4.07 -6.62
CA LYS A 37 1.57 5.26 -6.64
C LYS A 37 1.80 5.75 -5.22
N VAL A 38 3.05 6.06 -4.89
CA VAL A 38 3.45 6.55 -3.57
C VAL A 38 4.30 7.80 -3.74
N GLN A 39 3.85 8.91 -3.15
CA GLN A 39 4.64 10.12 -3.02
C GLN A 39 5.57 9.96 -1.82
N LEU A 40 6.88 9.93 -2.06
CA LEU A 40 7.89 9.81 -1.01
C LEU A 40 8.69 11.10 -0.78
N GLU A 41 8.69 12.02 -1.76
CA GLU A 41 9.52 13.24 -1.73
C GLU A 41 10.99 12.90 -1.44
N ASP A 42 11.48 13.27 -0.26
CA ASP A 42 12.86 13.09 0.17
C ASP A 42 13.10 11.79 0.97
N VAL A 43 12.15 10.85 0.97
CA VAL A 43 12.26 9.52 1.58
C VAL A 43 12.67 8.50 0.52
N SER A 44 13.72 7.72 0.81
CA SER A 44 14.19 6.70 -0.12
C SER A 44 13.15 5.56 -0.27
N PRO A 45 12.85 5.09 -1.49
CA PRO A 45 12.03 3.91 -1.73
C PRO A 45 12.53 2.65 -0.99
N GLN A 46 13.81 2.57 -0.66
CA GLN A 46 14.42 1.44 0.05
C GLN A 46 14.14 1.46 1.56
N ASP A 47 13.80 2.63 2.11
CA ASP A 47 13.55 2.82 3.54
C ASP A 47 12.08 2.61 3.92
N VAL A 48 11.22 2.37 2.92
CA VAL A 48 9.79 2.12 3.12
C VAL A 48 9.41 0.71 2.69
N SER A 49 8.30 0.24 3.23
CA SER A 49 7.59 -0.95 2.80
C SER A 49 6.18 -0.52 2.41
N VAL A 50 5.79 -0.89 1.19
CA VAL A 50 4.48 -0.59 0.62
C VAL A 50 3.73 -1.90 0.55
N GLU A 51 2.50 -1.94 1.06
CA GLU A 51 1.70 -3.15 1.10
C GLU A 51 0.35 -2.94 0.44
N PHE A 52 -0.05 -3.89 -0.39
CA PHE A 52 -1.45 -4.10 -0.75
C PHE A 52 -2.13 -4.76 0.45
N PHE A 53 -3.11 -4.10 1.04
CA PHE A 53 -3.82 -4.58 2.22
C PHE A 53 -5.24 -4.96 1.84
N SER A 54 -5.60 -6.22 2.05
CA SER A 54 -6.92 -6.73 1.71
C SER A 54 -7.49 -7.61 2.82
N GLY A 55 -8.80 -7.63 2.91
CA GLY A 55 -9.53 -8.41 3.91
C GLY A 55 -11.03 -8.19 3.83
N THR A 56 -11.73 -8.71 4.83
CA THR A 56 -13.18 -8.56 4.94
C THR A 56 -13.55 -7.13 5.32
N LEU A 57 -14.58 -6.58 4.68
CA LEU A 57 -15.14 -5.28 5.03
C LEU A 57 -16.07 -5.37 6.25
N ASP A 58 -16.10 -4.33 7.10
CA ASP A 58 -17.25 -4.08 7.99
C ASP A 58 -18.44 -3.46 7.23
N SER A 59 -19.51 -3.25 7.97
CA SER A 59 -20.69 -2.49 7.57
C SER A 59 -20.40 -1.04 7.12
N ASP A 60 -19.22 -0.48 7.46
CA ASP A 60 -18.80 0.87 7.07
C ASP A 60 -17.85 0.86 5.86
N GLU A 61 -17.76 -0.27 5.14
CA GLU A 61 -16.86 -0.48 3.99
C GLU A 61 -15.37 -0.28 4.32
N ARG A 62 -14.97 -0.50 5.58
CA ARG A 62 -13.57 -0.50 6.02
C ARG A 62 -13.06 -1.92 6.19
N VAL A 63 -11.77 -2.14 5.90
CA VAL A 63 -11.14 -3.45 6.10
C VAL A 63 -10.89 -3.69 7.60
N LEU A 64 -11.73 -4.50 8.25
CA LEU A 64 -11.67 -4.80 9.70
C LEU A 64 -10.43 -5.61 10.11
N SER A 65 -10.13 -6.62 9.30
CA SER A 65 -9.04 -7.56 9.51
C SER A 65 -8.56 -8.04 8.16
N GLY A 66 -7.28 -7.82 7.87
CA GLY A 66 -6.72 -8.08 6.57
C GLY A 66 -5.25 -8.46 6.64
N THR A 67 -4.73 -8.92 5.51
CA THR A 67 -3.31 -9.22 5.35
C THR A 67 -2.68 -8.19 4.42
N GLY A 68 -1.48 -7.75 4.77
CA GLY A 68 -0.63 -6.95 3.89
C GLY A 68 0.25 -7.87 3.05
N LYS A 69 0.26 -7.66 1.73
CA LYS A 69 1.27 -8.23 0.82
C LYS A 69 2.21 -7.12 0.39
N GLU A 70 3.48 -7.25 0.72
CA GLU A 70 4.51 -6.29 0.33
C GLU A 70 4.59 -6.18 -1.20
N MET A 71 4.67 -4.96 -1.70
CA MET A 71 4.73 -4.64 -3.12
C MET A 71 6.18 -4.39 -3.53
N GLU A 72 6.50 -4.77 -4.76
CA GLU A 72 7.80 -4.53 -5.37
C GLU A 72 7.90 -3.08 -5.86
N TYR A 73 9.03 -2.42 -5.60
CA TYR A 73 9.36 -1.14 -6.21
C TYR A 73 9.69 -1.33 -7.69
N VAL A 74 9.02 -0.57 -8.56
CA VAL A 74 9.24 -0.66 -10.01
C VAL A 74 10.16 0.46 -10.49
N LYS A 75 9.77 1.71 -10.27
CA LYS A 75 10.50 2.91 -10.73
C LYS A 75 9.96 4.19 -10.10
N GLU A 76 10.71 5.26 -10.23
CA GLU A 76 10.19 6.62 -10.09
C GLU A 76 9.42 7.01 -11.35
N LEU A 77 8.29 7.71 -11.17
CA LEU A 77 7.50 8.27 -12.27
C LEU A 77 7.95 9.70 -12.55
N SER A 78 7.69 10.61 -11.61
CA SER A 78 8.13 12.01 -11.64
C SER A 78 7.88 12.67 -10.29
N GLY A 79 8.67 13.70 -9.96
CA GLY A 79 8.43 14.59 -8.83
C GLY A 79 8.33 13.89 -7.47
N GLY A 80 9.13 12.85 -7.21
CA GLY A 80 9.07 12.10 -5.95
C GLY A 80 7.91 11.11 -5.85
N THR A 81 7.15 10.90 -6.93
CA THR A 81 6.17 9.81 -7.04
C THR A 81 6.84 8.54 -7.54
N HIS A 82 6.64 7.45 -6.81
CA HIS A 82 7.18 6.13 -7.11
C HIS A 82 6.05 5.13 -7.42
N LEU A 83 6.31 4.20 -8.33
CA LEU A 83 5.41 3.13 -8.71
C LEU A 83 5.81 1.82 -8.04
N TYR A 84 4.85 1.20 -7.39
CA TYR A 84 4.97 -0.12 -6.78
C TYR A 84 3.97 -1.09 -7.43
N LYS A 85 4.31 -2.38 -7.48
CA LYS A 85 3.52 -3.42 -8.14
C LYS A 85 3.50 -4.72 -7.34
N GLN A 86 2.40 -5.47 -7.44
CA GLN A 86 2.30 -6.84 -6.95
C GLN A 86 1.34 -7.65 -7.83
N VAL A 87 1.57 -8.95 -7.94
CA VAL A 87 0.61 -9.93 -8.49
C VAL A 87 -0.09 -10.60 -7.32
N MET A 88 -1.42 -10.56 -7.35
CA MET A 88 -2.28 -11.09 -6.31
C MET A 88 -3.06 -12.28 -6.85
N LYS A 89 -3.18 -13.32 -6.02
CA LYS A 89 -4.09 -14.44 -6.28
C LYS A 89 -5.38 -14.25 -5.50
N CYS A 90 -6.51 -14.43 -6.16
CA CYS A 90 -7.80 -14.41 -5.51
C CYS A 90 -8.01 -15.74 -4.77
N GLU A 91 -7.81 -15.74 -3.45
CA GLU A 91 -7.86 -16.97 -2.63
C GLU A 91 -9.26 -17.25 -2.05
N ASN A 92 -10.10 -16.23 -1.87
CA ASN A 92 -11.38 -16.34 -1.18
C ASN A 92 -12.53 -15.68 -1.97
N VAL A 93 -13.74 -16.24 -1.84
CA VAL A 93 -14.99 -15.67 -2.36
C VAL A 93 -15.62 -14.76 -1.29
N GLY A 94 -16.11 -13.57 -1.65
CA GLY A 94 -16.90 -12.70 -0.77
C GLY A 94 -16.74 -11.20 -1.02
N THR A 95 -17.43 -10.37 -0.24
CA THR A 95 -17.22 -8.92 -0.22
C THR A 95 -15.85 -8.62 0.34
N TYR A 96 -14.90 -8.41 -0.57
CA TYR A 96 -13.50 -8.15 -0.24
C TYR A 96 -13.19 -6.68 -0.41
N GLY A 97 -12.66 -6.08 0.65
CA GLY A 97 -12.13 -4.74 0.62
C GLY A 97 -10.63 -4.77 0.39
N TYR A 98 -10.13 -3.72 -0.25
CA TYR A 98 -8.70 -3.52 -0.36
C TYR A 98 -8.34 -2.04 -0.28
N SER A 99 -7.11 -1.82 0.16
CA SER A 99 -6.45 -0.52 0.20
C SER A 99 -4.95 -0.77 0.03
N ALA A 100 -4.15 0.29 0.12
CA ALA A 100 -2.72 0.16 0.28
C ALA A 100 -2.24 1.01 1.44
N ARG A 101 -1.08 0.63 1.96
CA ARG A 101 -0.41 1.39 3.01
C ARG A 101 1.08 1.47 2.77
N VAL A 102 1.69 2.55 3.25
CA VAL A 102 3.15 2.73 3.28
C VAL A 102 3.59 2.96 4.72
N MET A 103 4.70 2.33 5.09
CA MET A 103 5.27 2.39 6.42
C MET A 103 6.80 2.26 6.39
N PRO A 104 7.51 2.70 7.43
CA PRO A 104 8.96 2.50 7.48
C PRO A 104 9.32 1.01 7.44
N LYS A 105 10.42 0.69 6.73
CA LYS A 105 10.92 -0.69 6.59
C LYS A 105 11.64 -1.18 7.85
N ASP A 106 12.32 -0.28 8.57
CA ASP A 106 12.98 -0.61 9.84
C ASP A 106 11.93 -0.95 10.92
N LYS A 107 12.00 -2.18 11.45
CA LYS A 107 11.04 -2.69 12.45
C LYS A 107 11.06 -1.90 13.76
N LYS A 108 12.23 -1.45 14.21
CA LYS A 108 12.37 -0.67 15.45
C LYS A 108 11.67 0.67 15.28
N LEU A 109 11.94 1.33 14.16
CA LEU A 109 11.28 2.58 13.79
C LEU A 109 9.76 2.40 13.68
N ARG A 110 9.30 1.32 13.04
CA ARG A 110 7.87 0.98 12.94
C ARG A 110 7.22 0.77 14.31
N SER A 111 7.88 0.06 15.24
CA SER A 111 7.35 -0.16 16.60
C SER A 111 7.32 1.10 17.46
N GLU A 112 8.26 2.02 17.23
CA GLU A 112 8.33 3.30 17.92
C GLU A 112 7.33 4.33 17.33
N MET A 113 6.64 4.01 16.22
CA MET A 113 5.73 4.91 15.49
C MET A 113 4.37 4.28 15.11
N PRO A 114 3.47 3.99 16.07
CA PRO A 114 2.15 3.45 15.76
C PRO A 114 1.29 4.34 14.84
N GLY A 115 1.51 5.66 14.83
CA GLY A 115 0.68 6.65 14.13
C GLY A 115 1.09 7.01 12.69
N HIS A 116 2.10 6.37 12.10
CA HIS A 116 2.68 6.79 10.81
C HIS A 116 2.53 5.75 9.69
N ILE A 117 1.50 4.92 9.78
CA ILE A 117 1.04 4.15 8.61
C ILE A 117 0.21 5.12 7.77
N ALA A 118 0.70 5.49 6.59
CA ALA A 118 -0.11 6.25 5.64
C ALA A 118 -0.96 5.26 4.84
N TRP A 119 -2.27 5.48 4.80
CA TRP A 119 -3.24 4.69 4.07
C TRP A 119 -3.65 5.38 2.78
N ALA A 120 -4.07 4.58 1.79
CA ALA A 120 -4.52 5.10 0.52
C ALA A 120 -5.66 6.12 0.69
N SER A 121 -5.58 7.19 -0.07
CA SER A 121 -6.63 8.21 -0.17
C SER A 121 -6.92 8.50 -1.64
N LYS A 122 -8.13 9.01 -1.93
CA LYS A 122 -8.60 9.26 -3.31
C LYS A 122 -7.87 10.42 -4.02
N ASN A 123 -6.93 11.09 -3.34
CA ASN A 123 -6.37 12.37 -3.74
C ASN A 123 -4.89 12.25 -4.16
N LEU A 124 -4.55 11.22 -4.95
CA LEU A 124 -3.22 11.05 -5.54
C LEU A 124 -3.28 10.66 -7.02
#